data_AF-K2S391-F1
#
_entry.id   AF-K2S391-F1
#
_cell.length_a   1.000
_cell.length_b   1.000
_cell.length_c   1.000
_cell.angle_alpha   90.00
_cell.angle_beta   90.00
_cell.angle_gamma   90.00
#
_symmetry.space_group_name_H-M   'P 1'
#
loop_
_entity.id
_entity.type
_entity.pdbx_description
1 polymer ?
#
loop_
_entity_poly.entity_id
_entity_poly.type
_entity_poly.pdbx_seq_one_letter_code
_entity_poly.pdbx_strand_id
1 'polypeptide(L)'
;MEHLPQSYADSNLAVIFRQLHEVSLGRAGFERAPVASVVDDVEHNILEALAQSKDKATSDMVYLALLHSTQIYVWGALTTAHRGLPLNGLFVARLVDALNTLGLVDTWRARAPLESLLWALFVGWTAASQLMGDEEGAMASATWLLNMAFKTVEALSISEEGGLREVLHSFPWSGHFCLEPCKSLWNMFLHREGLEAA
;
A
#
# COMPACT_ATOMS: atom_id res chain seq x y z
N MET A 1 0.68 10.92 13.10
CA MET A 1 0.62 11.44 11.71
C MET A 1 1.95 12.13 11.32
N GLU A 2 3.09 11.76 11.93
CA GLU A 2 4.38 12.41 11.67
C GLU A 2 5.13 11.85 10.45
N HIS A 3 4.57 10.84 9.77
CA HIS A 3 5.25 10.09 8.70
C HIS A 3 4.83 10.47 7.27
N LEU A 4 3.85 11.38 7.11
CA LEU A 4 3.47 11.90 5.79
C LEU A 4 4.36 13.11 5.44
N PRO A 5 4.82 13.23 4.18
CA PRO A 5 5.53 14.42 3.72
C PRO A 5 4.73 15.69 4.00
N GLN A 6 5.41 16.78 4.34
CA GLN A 6 4.78 18.04 4.73
C GLN A 6 3.86 18.61 3.65
N SER A 7 4.18 18.38 2.37
CA SER A 7 3.34 18.74 1.23
C SER A 7 2.00 17.98 1.15
N TYR A 8 1.88 16.82 1.81
CA TYR A 8 0.65 16.02 1.82
C TYR A 8 -0.03 15.99 3.19
N ALA A 9 0.63 16.43 4.26
CA ALA A 9 0.05 16.56 5.60
C ALA A 9 -1.17 17.50 5.59
N ASP A 10 -1.16 18.53 4.74
CA ASP A 10 -2.26 19.48 4.58
C ASP A 10 -3.30 19.06 3.51
N SER A 11 -3.11 17.88 2.89
CA SER A 11 -4.01 17.34 1.86
C SER A 11 -5.03 16.35 2.45
N ASN A 12 -6.05 15.99 1.65
CA ASN A 12 -7.04 14.96 2.04
C ASN A 12 -6.40 13.62 2.44
N LEU A 13 -5.16 13.32 2.01
CA LEU A 13 -4.47 12.09 2.40
C LEU A 13 -4.24 11.97 3.91
N ALA A 14 -3.92 13.06 4.60
CA ALA A 14 -3.70 13.01 6.04
C ALA A 14 -4.97 12.63 6.81
N VAL A 15 -6.12 13.19 6.38
CA VAL A 15 -7.43 12.85 6.93
C VAL A 15 -7.76 11.38 6.65
N ILE A 16 -7.58 10.94 5.41
CA ILE A 16 -7.82 9.55 4.97
C ILE A 16 -6.95 8.57 5.79
N PHE A 17 -5.65 8.81 5.88
CA PHE A 17 -4.72 7.94 6.62
C PHE A 17 -5.06 7.86 8.10
N ARG A 18 -5.43 8.99 8.72
CA ARG A 18 -5.88 9.02 10.12
C ARG A 18 -7.13 8.17 10.31
N GLN A 19 -8.16 8.38 9.49
CA GLN A 19 -9.41 7.61 9.57
C GLN A 19 -9.17 6.10 9.40
N LEU A 20 -8.30 5.72 8.46
CA LEU A 20 -7.95 4.31 8.28
C LEU A 20 -7.17 3.73 9.44
N HIS A 21 -6.21 4.48 9.99
CA HIS A 21 -5.49 4.05 11.16
C HIS A 21 -6.43 3.83 12.35
N GLU A 22 -7.38 4.74 12.58
CA GLU A 22 -8.42 4.62 13.61
C GLU A 22 -9.31 3.38 13.40
N VAL A 23 -9.76 3.13 12.17
CA VAL A 23 -10.57 1.93 11.83
C VAL A 23 -9.76 0.64 12.05
N SER A 24 -8.50 0.63 11.63
CA SER A 24 -7.63 -0.54 11.74
C SER A 24 -7.29 -0.90 13.18
N LEU A 25 -7.19 0.09 14.08
CA LEU A 25 -7.08 -0.10 15.52
C LEU A 25 -8.44 -0.45 16.17
N GLY A 26 -9.52 0.18 15.71
CA GLY A 26 -10.87 0.10 16.28
C GLY A 26 -11.62 -1.22 16.02
N ARG A 27 -11.15 -2.06 15.09
CA ARG A 27 -11.68 -3.42 14.88
C ARG A 27 -11.54 -4.35 16.08
N ALA A 28 -10.80 -3.96 17.12
CA ALA A 28 -10.77 -4.65 18.39
C ALA A 28 -11.93 -4.30 19.36
N GLY A 29 -12.80 -3.32 19.07
CA GLY A 29 -13.79 -2.88 20.06
C GLY A 29 -15.03 -2.06 19.64
N PHE A 30 -15.24 -1.72 18.35
CA PHE A 30 -16.39 -0.89 17.94
C PHE A 30 -17.51 -1.68 17.22
N GLU A 31 -18.76 -1.21 17.39
CA GLU A 31 -19.92 -1.70 16.63
C GLU A 31 -19.69 -1.54 15.11
N ARG A 32 -20.10 -2.53 14.32
CA ARG A 32 -19.77 -2.62 12.88
C ARG A 32 -20.37 -1.50 12.01
N ALA A 33 -21.46 -0.88 12.43
CA ALA A 33 -22.16 0.15 11.65
C ALA A 33 -21.36 1.47 11.55
N PRO A 34 -20.81 2.02 12.65
CA PRO A 34 -19.87 3.15 12.59
C PRO A 34 -18.63 2.90 11.72
N VAL A 35 -18.11 1.67 11.70
CA VAL A 35 -16.93 1.33 10.90
C VAL A 35 -17.25 1.32 9.41
N ALA A 36 -18.44 0.84 9.02
CA ALA A 36 -18.89 0.84 7.64
C ALA A 36 -19.03 2.27 7.10
N SER A 37 -19.65 3.20 7.85
CA SER A 37 -19.78 4.59 7.41
C SER A 37 -18.42 5.29 7.26
N VAL A 38 -17.46 5.01 8.15
CA VAL A 38 -16.11 5.59 8.01
C VAL A 38 -15.38 5.01 6.79
N VAL A 39 -15.59 3.73 6.47
CA VAL A 39 -15.05 3.14 5.24
C VAL A 39 -15.67 3.78 4.00
N ASP A 40 -17.00 3.94 3.96
CA ASP A 40 -17.70 4.60 2.84
C ASP A 40 -17.22 6.05 2.65
N ASP A 41 -17.07 6.81 3.74
CA ASP A 41 -16.54 8.18 3.72
C ASP A 41 -15.10 8.22 3.21
N VAL A 42 -14.25 7.28 3.65
CA VAL A 42 -12.87 7.17 3.17
C VAL A 42 -12.84 6.82 1.68
N GLU A 43 -13.65 5.87 1.23
CA GLU A 43 -13.75 5.51 -0.19
C GLU A 43 -14.18 6.71 -1.04
N HIS A 44 -15.20 7.46 -0.58
CA HIS A 44 -15.64 8.68 -1.24
C HIS A 44 -14.50 9.71 -1.36
N ASN A 45 -13.81 9.99 -0.25
CA ASN A 45 -12.71 10.96 -0.21
C ASN A 45 -11.53 10.54 -1.12
N ILE A 46 -11.24 9.24 -1.23
CA ILE A 46 -10.23 8.71 -2.15
C ILE A 46 -10.65 8.95 -3.60
N LEU A 47 -11.91 8.68 -3.94
CA LEU A 47 -12.43 8.88 -5.30
C LEU A 47 -12.44 10.36 -5.71
N GLU A 48 -12.84 11.26 -4.81
CA GLU A 48 -12.76 12.70 -5.04
C GLU A 48 -11.32 13.16 -5.28
N ALA A 49 -10.38 12.68 -4.44
CA ALA A 49 -8.97 13.00 -4.59
C ALA A 49 -8.37 12.49 -5.92
N LEU A 50 -8.75 11.29 -6.35
CA LEU A 50 -8.37 10.73 -7.65
C LEU A 50 -9.00 11.47 -8.84
N ALA A 51 -10.21 12.00 -8.68
CA ALA A 51 -10.83 12.82 -9.72
C ALA A 51 -10.09 14.16 -9.87
N GLN A 52 -9.81 14.83 -8.75
CA GLN A 52 -9.09 16.11 -8.74
C GLN A 52 -7.63 15.99 -9.22
N SER A 53 -6.99 14.83 -9.05
CA SER A 53 -5.61 14.60 -9.49
C SER A 53 -5.48 14.41 -11.01
N LYS A 54 -6.55 14.01 -11.70
CA LYS A 54 -6.59 13.92 -13.18
C LYS A 54 -6.61 15.30 -13.84
N ASP A 55 -7.22 16.28 -13.18
CA ASP A 55 -7.35 17.64 -13.71
C ASP A 55 -6.07 18.48 -13.56
N LYS A 56 -5.13 18.02 -12.72
CA LYS A 56 -3.82 18.66 -12.53
C LYS A 56 -2.78 17.99 -13.46
N ALA A 57 -2.36 18.72 -14.50
CA ALA A 57 -1.49 18.25 -15.59
C ALA A 57 -0.11 17.68 -15.18
N THR A 58 0.24 17.71 -13.90
CA THR A 58 1.39 17.01 -13.31
C THR A 58 0.91 16.24 -12.09
N SER A 59 0.42 15.01 -12.32
CA SER A 59 0.01 14.15 -11.21
C SER A 59 1.25 13.72 -10.42
N ASP A 60 1.28 14.05 -9.14
CA ASP A 60 2.39 13.71 -8.27
C ASP A 60 2.39 12.20 -7.99
N MET A 61 3.41 11.50 -8.50
CA MET A 61 3.53 10.05 -8.42
C MET A 61 3.38 9.53 -6.98
N VAL A 62 3.96 10.23 -6.00
CA VAL A 62 3.84 9.86 -4.58
C VAL A 62 2.39 9.93 -4.12
N TYR A 63 1.70 11.02 -4.44
CA TYR A 63 0.31 11.23 -4.07
C TYR A 63 -0.60 10.16 -4.68
N LEU A 64 -0.45 9.89 -5.98
CA LEU A 64 -1.22 8.86 -6.69
C LEU A 64 -0.95 7.46 -6.14
N ALA A 65 0.32 7.11 -5.92
CA ALA A 65 0.67 5.80 -5.39
C ALA A 65 0.07 5.60 -3.99
N LEU A 66 0.17 6.60 -3.11
CA LEU A 66 -0.44 6.53 -1.78
C LEU A 66 -1.96 6.40 -1.85
N LEU A 67 -2.64 7.15 -2.74
CA LEU A 67 -4.09 7.00 -2.94
C LEU A 67 -4.46 5.59 -3.43
N HIS A 68 -3.76 5.06 -4.42
CA HIS A 68 -4.03 3.72 -4.94
C HIS A 68 -3.75 2.64 -3.89
N SER A 69 -2.63 2.69 -3.18
CA SER A 69 -2.34 1.77 -2.08
C SER A 69 -3.40 1.86 -0.98
N THR A 70 -3.89 3.06 -0.68
CA THR A 70 -4.96 3.25 0.29
C THR A 70 -6.27 2.61 -0.16
N GLN A 71 -6.63 2.76 -1.43
CA GLN A 71 -7.80 2.11 -2.01
C GLN A 71 -7.67 0.59 -1.93
N ILE A 72 -6.52 0.05 -2.33
CA ILE A 72 -6.21 -1.39 -2.21
C ILE A 72 -6.35 -1.85 -0.75
N TYR A 73 -5.84 -1.07 0.21
CA TYR A 73 -5.91 -1.39 1.62
C TYR A 73 -7.35 -1.46 2.13
N VAL A 74 -8.19 -0.48 1.78
CA VAL A 74 -9.62 -0.49 2.14
C VAL A 74 -10.30 -1.76 1.62
N TRP A 75 -10.12 -2.04 0.33
CA TRP A 75 -10.77 -3.18 -0.30
C TRP A 75 -10.22 -4.52 0.20
N GLY A 76 -8.90 -4.65 0.33
CA GLY A 76 -8.23 -5.89 0.74
C GLY A 76 -8.29 -6.18 2.24
N ALA A 77 -8.19 -5.16 3.10
CA ALA A 77 -8.14 -5.33 4.55
C ALA A 77 -9.47 -5.08 5.24
N LEU A 78 -10.29 -4.15 4.74
CA LEU A 78 -11.46 -3.63 5.45
C LEU A 78 -12.79 -4.08 4.85
N THR A 79 -12.90 -4.37 3.56
CA THR A 79 -14.15 -4.90 3.03
C THR A 79 -14.26 -6.42 3.26
N THR A 80 -15.39 -6.89 3.81
CA THR A 80 -15.70 -8.34 3.90
C THR A 80 -16.32 -8.89 2.62
N ALA A 81 -16.34 -8.08 1.55
CA ALA A 81 -17.00 -8.43 0.32
C ALA A 81 -16.08 -9.34 -0.51
N HIS A 82 -16.42 -10.64 -0.58
CA HIS A 82 -15.79 -11.62 -1.49
C HIS A 82 -15.83 -11.23 -2.99
N ARG A 83 -16.44 -10.08 -3.35
CA ARG A 83 -16.48 -9.53 -4.71
C ARG A 83 -15.36 -8.53 -5.03
N GLY A 84 -14.46 -8.25 -4.08
CA GLY A 84 -13.38 -7.25 -4.25
C GLY A 84 -12.16 -7.71 -5.07
N LEU A 85 -12.04 -9.01 -5.40
CA LEU A 85 -10.85 -9.56 -6.08
C LEU A 85 -10.59 -8.93 -7.46
N PRO A 86 -11.57 -8.79 -8.38
CA PRO A 86 -11.28 -8.21 -9.70
C PRO A 86 -10.96 -6.71 -9.67
N LEU A 87 -11.47 -5.99 -8.67
CA LEU A 87 -11.17 -4.57 -8.49
C LEU A 87 -9.75 -4.37 -7.96
N ASN A 88 -9.27 -5.28 -7.09
CA ASN A 88 -7.89 -5.25 -6.61
C ASN A 88 -6.88 -5.40 -7.76
N GLY A 89 -7.16 -6.24 -8.76
CA GLY A 89 -6.38 -6.32 -9.99
C GLY A 89 -6.18 -5.00 -10.69
N LEU A 90 -7.29 -4.31 -10.96
CA LEU A 90 -7.28 -2.98 -11.56
C LEU A 90 -6.49 -1.97 -10.71
N PHE A 91 -6.71 -1.94 -9.39
CA PHE A 91 -6.00 -1.02 -8.51
C PHE A 91 -4.51 -1.31 -8.42
N VAL A 92 -4.12 -2.59 -8.38
CA VAL A 92 -2.71 -3.02 -8.43
C VAL A 92 -2.07 -2.57 -9.73
N ALA A 93 -2.72 -2.77 -10.87
CA ALA A 93 -2.20 -2.30 -12.16
C ALA A 93 -1.99 -0.79 -12.17
N ARG A 94 -2.95 -0.02 -11.65
CA ARG A 94 -2.83 1.45 -11.53
C ARG A 94 -1.71 1.89 -10.60
N LEU A 95 -1.51 1.17 -9.50
CA LEU A 95 -0.40 1.41 -8.58
C LEU A 95 0.94 1.14 -9.26
N VAL A 96 1.06 0.02 -9.98
CA VAL A 96 2.28 -0.31 -10.74
C VAL A 96 2.55 0.77 -11.78
N ASP A 97 1.54 1.18 -12.57
CA ASP A 97 1.68 2.26 -13.55
C ASP A 97 2.15 3.57 -12.91
N ALA A 98 1.59 3.94 -11.76
CA ALA A 98 1.99 5.14 -11.02
C ALA A 98 3.45 5.05 -10.53
N LEU A 99 3.88 3.87 -10.08
CA LEU A 99 5.23 3.63 -9.55
C LEU A 99 6.26 3.28 -10.62
N ASN A 100 5.86 3.05 -11.88
CA ASN A 100 6.74 2.62 -12.96
C ASN A 100 7.62 3.77 -13.48
N THR A 101 8.53 4.22 -12.64
CA THR A 101 9.48 5.30 -12.89
C THR A 101 10.91 4.77 -12.73
N LEU A 102 11.80 5.19 -13.63
CA LEU A 102 13.21 4.82 -13.56
C LEU A 102 13.83 5.37 -12.27
N GLY A 103 14.54 4.53 -11.51
CA GLY A 103 15.12 4.95 -10.24
C GLY A 103 14.07 5.31 -9.19
N LEU A 104 13.00 4.51 -9.09
CA LEU A 104 11.86 4.74 -8.19
C LEU A 104 12.28 5.10 -6.76
N VAL A 105 13.19 4.32 -6.15
CA VAL A 105 13.63 4.52 -4.76
C VAL A 105 14.24 5.92 -4.57
N ASP A 106 15.13 6.34 -5.47
CA ASP A 106 15.79 7.65 -5.37
C ASP A 106 14.83 8.79 -5.69
N THR A 107 13.97 8.60 -6.70
CA THR A 107 12.93 9.57 -7.06
C THR A 107 11.94 9.78 -5.92
N TRP A 108 11.56 8.70 -5.24
CA TRP A 108 10.68 8.75 -4.08
C TRP A 108 11.35 9.43 -2.91
N ARG A 109 12.59 9.04 -2.57
CA ARG A 109 13.38 9.62 -1.46
C ARG A 109 13.52 11.13 -1.58
N ALA A 110 13.59 11.66 -2.80
CA ALA A 110 13.65 13.10 -3.04
C ALA A 110 12.35 13.86 -2.69
N ARG A 111 11.22 13.16 -2.50
CA ARG A 111 9.89 13.74 -2.29
C ARG A 111 9.22 13.29 -1.01
N ALA A 112 9.52 12.10 -0.52
CA ALA A 112 8.84 11.47 0.60
C ALA A 112 9.72 10.44 1.34
N PRO A 113 9.39 10.13 2.61
CA PRO A 113 10.04 9.06 3.37
C PRO A 113 9.91 7.70 2.66
N LEU A 114 10.97 6.90 2.68
CA LEU A 114 10.99 5.58 2.03
C LEU A 114 10.07 4.56 2.71
N GLU A 115 9.75 4.79 3.98
CA GLU A 115 8.80 4.01 4.77
C GLU A 115 7.42 4.02 4.09
N SER A 116 7.02 5.17 3.53
CA SER A 116 5.74 5.30 2.81
C SER A 116 5.75 4.55 1.46
N LEU A 117 6.90 4.49 0.79
CA LEU A 117 7.09 3.65 -0.40
C LEU A 117 7.00 2.17 -0.03
N LEU A 118 7.69 1.76 1.04
CA LEU A 118 7.68 0.37 1.49
C LEU A 118 6.26 -0.09 1.83
N TRP A 119 5.49 0.75 2.52
CA TRP A 119 4.08 0.46 2.79
C TRP A 119 3.24 0.36 1.51
N ALA A 120 3.41 1.29 0.56
CA ALA A 120 2.68 1.27 -0.70
C ALA A 120 2.96 -0.01 -1.51
N LEU A 121 4.23 -0.41 -1.62
CA LEU A 121 4.67 -1.63 -2.27
C LEU A 121 4.17 -2.89 -1.56
N PHE A 122 4.23 -2.90 -0.23
CA PHE A 122 3.75 -4.00 0.59
C PHE A 122 2.26 -4.25 0.41
N VAL A 123 1.43 -3.20 0.44
CA VAL A 123 -0.02 -3.30 0.24
C VAL A 123 -0.33 -3.80 -1.17
N GLY A 124 0.34 -3.23 -2.18
CA GLY A 124 0.19 -3.65 -3.57
C GLY A 124 0.54 -5.13 -3.76
N TRP A 125 1.71 -5.55 -3.27
CA TRP A 125 2.17 -6.94 -3.36
C TRP A 125 1.24 -7.91 -2.62
N THR A 126 0.76 -7.52 -1.43
CA THR A 126 -0.17 -8.34 -0.65
C THR A 126 -1.46 -8.57 -1.43
N ALA A 127 -2.03 -7.52 -2.05
CA ALA A 127 -3.22 -7.68 -2.88
C ALA A 127 -2.94 -8.48 -4.15
N ALA A 128 -1.83 -8.20 -4.85
CA ALA A 128 -1.47 -8.88 -6.08
C ALA A 128 -1.23 -10.39 -5.88
N SER A 129 -0.60 -10.79 -4.77
CA SER A 129 -0.33 -12.19 -4.46
C SER A 129 -1.60 -12.99 -4.14
N GLN A 130 -2.66 -12.33 -3.69
CA GLN A 130 -3.96 -12.96 -3.45
C GLN A 130 -4.77 -13.24 -4.74
N LEU A 131 -4.37 -12.66 -5.88
CA LEU A 131 -5.05 -12.85 -7.17
C LEU A 131 -4.68 -14.17 -7.88
N MET A 132 -3.79 -14.99 -7.31
CA MET A 132 -3.57 -16.42 -7.62
C MET A 132 -3.76 -16.86 -9.09
N GLY A 133 -3.22 -16.12 -10.06
CA GLY A 133 -3.28 -16.48 -11.49
C GLY A 133 -4.68 -16.34 -12.14
N ASP A 134 -5.67 -15.82 -11.41
CA ASP A 134 -7.02 -15.56 -11.91
C ASP A 134 -7.07 -14.37 -12.87
N GLU A 135 -6.01 -13.55 -12.92
CA GLU A 135 -5.90 -12.38 -13.80
C GLU A 135 -4.57 -12.31 -14.56
N GLU A 136 -4.66 -11.90 -15.83
CA GLU A 136 -3.52 -11.69 -16.70
C GLU A 136 -2.59 -10.60 -16.12
N GLY A 137 -1.30 -10.94 -15.96
CA GLY A 137 -0.30 -10.00 -15.44
C GLY A 137 -0.27 -9.84 -13.91
N ALA A 138 -1.14 -10.50 -13.15
CA ALA A 138 -1.12 -10.44 -11.68
C ALA A 138 0.21 -10.93 -11.10
N MET A 139 0.73 -12.06 -11.61
CA MET A 139 2.02 -12.60 -11.18
C MET A 139 3.18 -11.65 -11.53
N ALA A 140 3.17 -11.07 -12.74
CA ALA A 140 4.19 -10.10 -13.15
C ALA A 140 4.19 -8.85 -12.25
N SER A 141 3.00 -8.35 -11.91
CA SER A 141 2.83 -7.22 -10.99
C SER A 141 3.31 -7.56 -9.58
N ALA A 142 2.93 -8.73 -9.06
CA ALA A 142 3.37 -9.21 -7.75
C ALA A 142 4.91 -9.32 -7.68
N THR A 143 5.53 -9.94 -8.67
CA THR A 143 6.99 -10.07 -8.76
C THR A 143 7.68 -8.71 -8.86
N TRP A 144 7.15 -7.79 -9.67
CA TRP A 144 7.71 -6.45 -9.79
C TRP A 144 7.64 -5.68 -8.48
N LEU A 145 6.48 -5.69 -7.81
CA LEU A 145 6.26 -5.04 -6.51
C LEU A 145 7.17 -5.63 -5.43
N LEU A 146 7.33 -6.96 -5.41
CA LEU A 146 8.22 -7.68 -4.50
C LEU A 146 9.68 -7.22 -4.67
N ASN A 147 10.18 -7.17 -5.90
CA ASN A 147 11.54 -6.74 -6.19
C ASN A 147 11.78 -5.28 -5.79
N MET A 148 10.80 -4.40 -6.01
CA MET A 148 10.89 -3.01 -5.55
C MET A 148 10.84 -2.92 -4.02
N ALA A 149 10.06 -3.77 -3.35
CA ALA A 149 10.02 -3.82 -1.89
C ALA A 149 11.38 -4.22 -1.33
N PHE A 150 12.05 -5.23 -1.90
CA PHE A 150 13.39 -5.63 -1.48
C PHE A 150 14.41 -4.51 -1.61
N LYS A 151 14.44 -3.81 -2.75
CA LYS A 151 15.31 -2.63 -2.93
C LYS A 151 15.03 -1.55 -1.89
N THR A 152 13.77 -1.37 -1.51
CA THR A 152 13.36 -0.38 -0.51
C THR A 152 13.76 -0.81 0.91
N VAL A 153 13.64 -2.10 1.25
CA VAL A 153 14.13 -2.69 2.50
C VAL A 153 15.65 -2.52 2.65
N GLU A 154 16.41 -2.78 1.59
CA GLU A 154 17.85 -2.53 1.54
C GLU A 154 18.18 -1.05 1.70
N ALA A 155 17.46 -0.18 1.00
CA ALA A 155 17.63 1.27 1.06
C ALA A 155 17.30 1.86 2.45
N LEU A 156 16.43 1.20 3.22
CA LEU A 156 16.11 1.52 4.62
C LEU A 156 17.06 0.84 5.61
N SER A 157 17.98 -0.01 5.15
CA SER A 157 18.91 -0.77 5.99
C SER A 157 18.22 -1.62 7.07
N ILE A 158 17.05 -2.19 6.74
CA ILE A 158 16.31 -3.07 7.66
C ILE A 158 17.00 -4.43 7.72
N SER A 159 17.48 -4.80 8.91
CA SER A 159 18.26 -6.03 9.13
C SER A 159 17.47 -7.20 9.71
N GLU A 160 16.25 -6.96 10.21
CA GLU A 160 15.42 -7.97 10.85
C GLU A 160 13.92 -7.77 10.62
N GLU A 161 13.13 -8.83 10.78
CA GLU A 161 11.67 -8.81 10.62
C GLU A 161 10.99 -7.76 11.51
N GLY A 162 11.51 -7.60 12.74
CA GLY A 162 11.00 -6.62 13.71
C GLY A 162 11.02 -5.20 13.15
N GLY A 163 12.12 -4.81 12.49
CA GLY A 163 12.26 -3.51 11.84
C GLY A 163 11.32 -3.33 10.64
N LEU A 164 11.14 -4.37 9.82
CA LEU A 164 10.14 -4.34 8.72
C LEU A 164 8.74 -4.08 9.28
N ARG A 165 8.38 -4.83 10.33
CA ARG A 165 7.08 -4.71 10.97
C ARG A 165 6.88 -3.32 11.58
N GLU A 166 7.88 -2.77 12.25
CA GLU A 166 7.83 -1.43 12.86
C GLU A 166 7.57 -0.35 11.81
N VAL A 167 8.28 -0.40 10.68
CA VAL A 167 8.07 0.53 9.56
C VAL A 167 6.65 0.42 9.01
N LEU A 168 6.16 -0.79 8.75
CA LEU A 168 4.81 -0.99 8.22
C LEU A 168 3.70 -0.57 9.20
N HIS A 169 3.93 -0.73 10.51
CA HIS A 169 3.01 -0.30 11.57
C HIS A 169 2.89 1.24 11.72
N SER A 170 3.81 2.00 11.12
CA SER A 170 3.76 3.48 11.09
C SER A 170 2.66 4.02 10.16
N PHE A 171 2.03 3.15 9.39
CA PHE A 171 0.95 3.41 8.44
C PHE A 171 -0.29 2.55 8.78
N PRO A 172 -1.43 2.69 8.06
CA PRO A 172 -2.59 1.83 8.31
C PRO A 172 -2.22 0.34 8.25
N TRP A 173 -2.49 -0.38 9.34
CA TRP A 173 -2.06 -1.75 9.56
C TRP A 173 -3.17 -2.58 10.19
N SER A 174 -3.52 -3.73 9.62
CA SER A 174 -4.46 -4.68 10.24
C SER A 174 -3.82 -6.05 10.41
N GLY A 175 -3.97 -6.66 11.58
CA GLY A 175 -3.33 -7.95 11.88
C GLY A 175 -3.69 -9.05 10.88
N HIS A 176 -4.97 -9.16 10.50
CA HIS A 176 -5.44 -10.18 9.56
C HIS A 176 -4.86 -10.03 8.15
N PHE A 177 -4.84 -8.80 7.61
CA PHE A 177 -4.36 -8.57 6.25
C PHE A 177 -2.83 -8.47 6.16
N CYS A 178 -2.15 -8.02 7.22
CA CYS A 178 -0.74 -7.64 7.12
C CYS A 178 0.21 -8.63 7.81
N LEU A 179 -0.21 -9.36 8.84
CA LEU A 179 0.73 -10.15 9.66
C LEU A 179 1.39 -11.29 8.90
N GLU A 180 0.62 -12.16 8.25
CA GLU A 180 1.16 -13.27 7.48
C GLU A 180 1.92 -12.80 6.23
N PRO A 181 1.41 -11.84 5.43
CA PRO A 181 2.17 -11.29 4.32
C PRO A 181 3.49 -10.63 4.75
N CYS A 182 3.55 -9.96 5.91
CA CYS A 182 4.80 -9.39 6.42
C CYS A 182 5.85 -10.47 6.69
N LYS A 183 5.47 -11.57 7.35
CA LYS A 183 6.37 -12.72 7.56
C LYS A 183 6.82 -13.34 6.24
N SER A 184 5.89 -13.52 5.31
CA SER A 184 6.19 -14.07 3.99
C SER A 184 7.16 -13.17 3.21
N LEU A 185 6.93 -11.85 3.20
CA LEU A 185 7.81 -10.89 2.55
C LEU A 185 9.22 -10.95 3.13
N TRP A 186 9.34 -10.98 4.46
CA TRP A 186 10.64 -11.07 5.13
C TRP A 186 11.37 -12.37 4.78
N ASN A 187 10.67 -13.51 4.82
CA ASN A 187 11.25 -14.80 4.46
C ASN A 187 11.74 -14.82 3.00
N MET A 188 10.95 -14.28 2.07
CA MET A 188 11.36 -14.16 0.66
C MET A 188 12.57 -13.22 0.51
N PHE A 189 12.63 -12.13 1.28
CA PHE A 189 13.77 -11.21 1.27
C PHE A 189 15.07 -11.89 1.70
N LEU A 190 15.03 -12.72 2.75
CA LEU A 190 16.20 -13.49 3.22
C LEU A 190 16.69 -14.51 2.18
N HIS A 191 15.79 -15.02 1.34
CA HIS A 191 16.08 -16.04 0.33
C HIS A 191 16.10 -15.50 -1.12
N ARG A 192 16.22 -14.18 -1.29
CA ARG A 192 16.09 -13.52 -2.60
C ARG A 192 17.11 -13.97 -3.65
N GLU A 193 18.32 -14.34 -3.22
CA GLU A 193 19.35 -14.88 -4.12
C GLU A 193 18.93 -16.19 -4.80
N GLY A 194 18.03 -16.97 -4.17
CA GLY A 194 17.46 -18.17 -4.76
C GLY A 194 16.30 -17.91 -5.73
N LEU A 195 15.71 -16.71 -5.70
CA LEU A 195 14.56 -16.33 -6.54
C LEU A 195 14.99 -15.74 -7.89
N GLU A 196 16.18 -15.15 -7.98
CA GLU A 196 16.73 -14.62 -9.25
C GLU A 196 17.32 -15.70 -10.17
N ALA A 197 17.51 -16.93 -9.65
CA ALA A 197 18.10 -18.06 -10.37
C ALA A 197 17.06 -19.02 -10.99
N ALA A 198 15.76 -18.74 -10.85
CA ALA A 198 14.64 -19.56 -11.33
C ALA A 198 13.86 -18.83 -12.43
#